data_AF-A0A7K0J121-F1
#
_entry.id   AF-A0A7K0J121-F1
#
_cell.length_a   1.000
_cell.length_b   1.000
_cell.length_c   1.000
_cell.angle_alpha   90.00
_cell.angle_beta   90.00
_cell.angle_gamma   90.00
#
_symmetry.space_group_name_H-M   'P 1'
#
loop_
_entity.id
_entity.type
_entity.pdbx_description
1 polymer ?
#
loop_
_entity_poly.entity_id
_entity_poly.type
_entity_poly.pdbx_seq_one_letter_code
_entity_poly.pdbx_strand_id
1 'polypeptide(L)'
;MRTNQPCNKQGSVDFKMLIFGGIMIDFLIKLFKSMDNNDGTCACCGRCCEEFGGHLHAYQSDLLRWKKENRGDLLQRVNRLGWIWVDPETKQPLNRCPFIHKTEQHLSICLINETKPQICKDYPTMEHGKRCIRETKKEKYT
;
A
#
# COMPACT_ATOMS: atom_id res chain seq x y z
N MET A 1 18.15 -11.18 -12.22
CA MET A 1 17.09 -10.15 -12.24
C MET A 1 16.21 -10.41 -11.02
N ARG A 2 16.32 -9.61 -9.94
CA ARG A 2 15.60 -9.88 -8.68
C ARG A 2 14.14 -9.44 -8.85
N THR A 3 13.22 -10.38 -8.67
CA THR A 3 11.77 -10.19 -8.77
C THR A 3 11.28 -9.34 -7.59
N ASN A 4 11.25 -8.03 -7.77
CA ASN A 4 10.53 -7.10 -6.90
C ASN A 4 9.03 -7.23 -7.23
N GLN A 5 8.29 -8.10 -6.54
CA GLN A 5 6.84 -8.20 -6.72
C GLN A 5 6.14 -8.69 -5.44
N PRO A 6 4.89 -8.28 -5.17
CA PRO A 6 4.40 -6.92 -5.16
C PRO A 6 3.58 -6.72 -3.86
N CYS A 7 2.63 -5.82 -3.90
CA CYS A 7 1.53 -5.62 -2.97
C CYS A 7 0.67 -6.90 -2.70
N ASN A 8 1.25 -7.99 -2.21
CA ASN A 8 0.54 -9.23 -1.85
C ASN A 8 0.36 -9.28 -0.32
N LYS A 9 -0.87 -9.09 0.16
CA LYS A 9 -1.27 -9.66 1.45
C LYS A 9 -1.98 -10.95 1.09
N GLN A 10 -1.41 -12.09 1.49
CA GLN A 10 -2.06 -13.40 1.35
C GLN A 10 -3.48 -13.35 1.94
N GLY A 11 -4.45 -13.74 1.14
CA GLY A 11 -5.84 -13.95 1.54
C GLY A 11 -6.48 -15.04 0.69
N SER A 12 -5.89 -16.23 0.66
CA SER A 12 -6.53 -17.42 0.07
C SER A 12 -7.41 -18.07 1.13
N VAL A 13 -8.74 -17.91 1.03
CA VAL A 13 -9.67 -18.85 1.67
C VAL A 13 -10.08 -19.89 0.64
N ASP A 14 -9.60 -21.12 0.84
CA ASP A 14 -9.93 -22.28 0.03
C ASP A 14 -11.34 -22.76 0.43
N PHE A 15 -12.37 -22.20 -0.21
CA PHE A 15 -13.76 -22.54 0.07
C PHE A 15 -14.15 -23.81 -0.69
N LYS A 16 -13.80 -24.98 -0.15
CA LYS A 16 -14.35 -26.27 -0.60
C LYS A 16 -15.84 -26.35 -0.24
N MET A 17 -16.68 -25.82 -1.14
CA MET A 17 -18.14 -25.88 -1.04
C MET A 17 -18.62 -27.24 -1.55
N LEU A 18 -19.07 -28.12 -0.64
CA LEU A 18 -19.82 -29.32 -1.00
C LEU A 18 -21.20 -28.92 -1.52
N ILE A 19 -21.53 -29.45 -2.70
CA ILE A 19 -22.67 -29.09 -3.55
C ILE A 19 -23.96 -29.78 -3.09
N PHE A 20 -24.98 -29.01 -2.68
CA PHE A 20 -26.39 -29.40 -2.78
C PHE A 20 -27.30 -28.16 -2.92
N GLY A 21 -28.03 -28.04 -4.05
CA GLY A 21 -29.22 -27.16 -4.18
C GLY A 21 -29.06 -25.81 -4.90
N GLY A 22 -29.01 -25.82 -6.24
CA GLY A 22 -28.62 -24.69 -7.10
C GLY A 22 -29.58 -23.52 -7.34
N ILE A 23 -30.55 -23.20 -6.45
CA ILE A 23 -31.40 -21.99 -6.62
C ILE A 23 -31.33 -21.07 -5.39
N MET A 24 -31.36 -21.63 -4.18
CA MET A 24 -31.18 -20.87 -2.93
C MET A 24 -29.74 -20.36 -2.75
N ILE A 25 -28.77 -21.12 -3.26
CA ILE A 25 -27.35 -20.75 -3.20
C ILE A 25 -27.05 -19.53 -4.07
N ASP A 26 -27.60 -19.42 -5.28
CA ASP A 26 -27.29 -18.30 -6.17
C ASP A 26 -27.78 -16.96 -5.61
N PHE A 27 -28.93 -16.99 -4.92
CA PHE A 27 -29.48 -15.82 -4.25
C PHE A 27 -28.65 -15.43 -3.01
N LEU A 28 -28.21 -16.42 -2.22
CA LEU A 28 -27.34 -16.20 -1.07
C LEU A 28 -25.93 -15.77 -1.49
N ILE A 29 -25.35 -16.35 -2.54
CA ILE A 29 -24.06 -15.94 -3.12
C ILE A 29 -24.14 -14.50 -3.62
N LYS A 30 -25.23 -14.08 -4.27
CA LYS A 30 -25.43 -12.67 -4.67
C LYS A 30 -25.54 -11.74 -3.47
N LEU A 31 -26.24 -12.15 -2.41
CA LEU A 31 -26.33 -11.37 -1.18
C LEU A 31 -24.97 -11.23 -0.48
N PHE A 32 -24.19 -12.32 -0.39
CA PHE A 32 -22.88 -12.33 0.28
C PHE A 32 -21.76 -11.68 -0.56
N LYS A 33 -21.78 -11.79 -1.89
CA LYS A 33 -20.81 -11.10 -2.78
C LYS A 33 -20.90 -9.58 -2.72
N SER A 34 -22.02 -9.03 -2.24
CA SER A 34 -22.19 -7.59 -2.07
C SER A 34 -21.50 -7.05 -0.81
N MET A 35 -20.98 -7.89 0.08
CA MET A 35 -20.51 -7.46 1.41
C MET A 35 -18.99 -7.48 1.63
N ASP A 36 -18.18 -8.00 0.69
CA ASP A 36 -16.72 -7.93 0.81
C ASP A 36 -16.06 -7.61 -0.53
N ASN A 37 -15.73 -6.33 -0.74
CA ASN A 37 -14.81 -5.86 -1.79
C ASN A 37 -13.42 -5.52 -1.23
N ASN A 38 -13.09 -6.04 -0.04
CA ASN A 38 -11.80 -5.85 0.59
C ASN A 38 -11.28 -7.23 1.02
N ASP A 39 -10.78 -7.99 0.06
CA ASP A 39 -10.03 -9.24 0.30
C ASP A 39 -8.71 -8.99 1.06
N GLY A 40 -8.48 -7.77 1.53
CA GLY A 40 -7.25 -7.32 2.18
C GLY A 40 -6.06 -7.23 1.23
N THR A 41 -6.24 -7.55 -0.06
CA THR A 41 -5.16 -7.59 -1.03
C THR A 41 -4.91 -6.19 -1.58
N CYS A 42 -3.63 -5.83 -1.72
CA CYS A 42 -3.30 -4.56 -2.33
C CYS A 42 -3.36 -4.69 -3.85
N ALA A 43 -4.24 -3.94 -4.49
CA ALA A 43 -4.39 -3.92 -5.95
C ALA A 43 -3.24 -3.23 -6.72
N CYS A 44 -2.07 -3.04 -6.10
CA CYS A 44 -0.87 -2.40 -6.68
C CYS A 44 -1.13 -1.04 -7.37
N CYS A 45 -2.18 -0.29 -6.98
CA CYS A 45 -2.62 0.88 -7.74
C CYS A 45 -1.84 2.16 -7.45
N GLY A 46 -1.00 2.18 -6.42
CA GLY A 46 -0.16 3.33 -6.06
C GLY A 46 -0.86 4.51 -5.39
N ARG A 47 -2.20 4.53 -5.32
CA ARG A 47 -2.96 5.68 -4.78
C ARG A 47 -2.56 6.10 -3.36
N CYS A 48 -2.20 5.16 -2.48
CA CYS A 48 -1.70 5.51 -1.15
C CYS A 48 -0.34 6.22 -1.20
N CYS A 49 0.55 5.83 -2.12
CA CYS A 49 1.83 6.49 -2.33
C CYS A 49 1.68 7.88 -2.98
N GLU A 50 0.67 8.07 -3.83
CA GLU A 50 0.36 9.36 -4.45
C GLU A 50 -0.25 10.34 -3.47
N GLU A 51 -1.23 9.89 -2.69
CA GLU A 51 -1.98 10.77 -1.78
C GLU A 51 -1.22 11.02 -0.47
N PHE A 52 -0.65 9.98 0.12
CA PHE A 52 -0.07 10.06 1.46
C PHE A 52 1.46 10.03 1.46
N GLY A 53 2.08 9.58 0.37
CA GLY A 53 3.51 9.28 0.35
C GLY A 53 4.44 10.48 0.63
N GLY A 54 3.96 11.72 0.49
CA GLY A 54 4.70 12.94 0.82
C GLY A 54 4.60 13.40 2.28
N HIS A 55 3.69 12.81 3.06
CA HIS A 55 3.32 13.28 4.39
C HIS A 55 3.38 12.15 5.42
N LEU A 56 4.55 11.54 5.58
CA LEU A 56 4.75 10.41 6.48
C LEU A 56 5.92 10.66 7.43
N HIS A 57 5.92 9.97 8.56
CA HIS A 57 7.07 9.86 9.44
C HIS A 57 7.68 8.46 9.35
N ALA A 58 9.00 8.40 9.30
CA ALA A 58 9.72 7.15 9.51
C ALA A 58 9.72 6.81 11.01
N TYR A 59 9.57 5.54 11.35
CA TYR A 59 9.79 5.09 12.72
C TYR A 59 11.29 5.08 13.04
N GLN A 60 11.64 5.20 14.32
CA GLN A 60 13.05 5.08 14.74
C GLN A 60 13.67 3.75 14.29
N SER A 61 12.89 2.66 14.29
CA SER A 61 13.32 1.35 13.80
C SER A 61 13.64 1.35 12.30
N ASP A 62 12.96 2.16 11.49
CA ASP A 62 13.24 2.31 10.06
C ASP A 62 14.59 3.00 9.86
N LEU A 63 14.87 4.07 10.61
CA LEU A 63 16.15 4.79 10.55
C LEU A 63 17.33 3.90 10.95
N LEU A 64 17.18 3.15 12.04
CA LEU A 64 18.20 2.19 12.49
C LEU A 64 18.44 1.09 11.45
N ARG A 65 17.37 0.57 10.85
CA ARG A 65 17.46 -0.44 9.79
C ARG A 65 18.16 0.11 8.56
N TRP A 66 17.78 1.29 8.06
CA TRP A 66 18.40 1.91 6.88
C TRP A 66 19.87 2.24 7.11
N LYS A 67 20.26 2.64 8.34
CA LYS A 67 21.68 2.80 8.71
C LYS A 67 22.43 1.47 8.63
N LYS A 68 21.87 0.39 9.17
CA LYS A 68 22.47 -0.96 9.11
C LYS A 68 22.57 -1.49 7.67
N GLU A 69 21.60 -1.17 6.83
CA GLU A 69 21.55 -1.55 5.42
C GLU A 69 22.40 -0.65 4.49
N ASN A 70 23.12 0.34 5.04
CA ASN A 70 23.87 1.34 4.28
C ASN A 70 23.02 2.10 3.24
N ARG A 71 21.74 2.33 3.56
CA ARG A 71 20.78 3.06 2.71
C ARG A 71 20.86 4.57 2.92
N GLY A 72 22.03 5.13 2.65
CA GLY A 72 22.28 6.59 2.71
C GLY A 72 21.31 7.38 1.83
N ASP A 73 20.88 6.80 0.71
CA ASP A 73 19.89 7.34 -0.22
C ASP A 73 18.48 7.52 0.39
N LEU A 74 18.13 6.71 1.41
CA LEU A 74 16.91 6.89 2.19
C LEU A 74 17.12 7.87 3.34
N LEU A 75 18.24 7.72 4.07
CA LEU A 75 18.56 8.57 5.22
C LEU A 75 18.67 10.05 4.85
N GLN A 76 19.23 10.38 3.68
CA GLN A 76 19.33 11.76 3.20
C GLN A 76 17.96 12.43 2.93
N ARG A 77 16.91 11.62 2.79
CA ARG A 77 15.52 12.04 2.52
C ARG A 77 14.65 12.07 3.78
N VAL A 78 15.26 12.02 4.95
CA VAL A 78 14.60 12.22 6.25
C VAL A 78 15.01 13.58 6.79
N ASN A 79 14.05 14.40 7.23
CA ASN A 79 14.39 15.66 7.90
C ASN A 79 14.70 15.44 9.40
N ARG A 80 15.16 16.50 10.08
CA ARG A 80 15.52 16.45 11.51
C ARG A 80 14.38 16.05 12.46
N LEU A 81 13.13 16.11 12.01
CA LEU A 81 11.93 15.76 12.76
C LEU A 81 11.39 14.37 12.40
N GLY A 82 12.08 13.62 11.53
CA GLY A 82 11.67 12.28 11.10
C GLY A 82 10.66 12.25 9.96
N TRP A 83 10.30 13.40 9.36
CA TRP A 83 9.44 13.41 8.18
C TRP A 83 10.17 12.83 6.97
N ILE A 84 9.42 12.07 6.19
CA ILE A 84 9.77 11.55 4.90
C ILE A 84 8.68 11.94 3.89
N TRP A 85 8.98 12.23 2.64
CA TRP A 85 10.29 12.30 2.00
C TRP A 85 10.66 13.76 1.77
N VAL A 86 11.92 14.12 2.02
CA VAL A 86 12.45 15.43 1.63
C VAL A 86 13.39 15.31 0.44
N ASP A 87 13.52 16.41 -0.28
CA ASP A 87 14.59 16.61 -1.25
C ASP A 87 15.95 16.56 -0.52
N PRO A 88 16.92 15.75 -1.01
CA PRO A 88 18.16 15.53 -0.29
C PRO A 88 19.08 16.75 -0.22
N GLU A 89 18.93 17.71 -1.13
CA GLU A 89 19.75 18.92 -1.21
C GLU A 89 19.10 20.06 -0.45
N THR A 90 17.86 20.40 -0.80
CA THR A 90 17.12 21.55 -0.27
C THR A 90 16.41 21.26 1.07
N LYS A 91 16.26 19.98 1.42
CA LYS A 91 15.48 19.49 2.58
C LYS A 91 14.00 19.88 2.56
N GLN A 92 13.48 20.34 1.41
CA GLN A 92 12.07 20.66 1.25
C GLN A 92 11.23 19.38 1.16
N PRO A 93 10.02 19.34 1.75
CA PRO A 93 9.11 18.21 1.60
C PRO A 93 8.75 17.94 0.14
N LEU A 94 8.67 16.66 -0.22
CA LEU A 94 8.16 16.23 -1.51
C LEU A 94 6.65 15.97 -1.42
N ASN A 95 5.90 16.41 -2.43
CA ASN A 95 4.44 16.21 -2.47
C ASN A 95 4.02 14.74 -2.68
N ARG A 96 4.95 13.86 -3.09
CA ARG A 96 4.68 12.44 -3.35
C ARG A 96 5.89 11.57 -3.01
N CYS A 97 5.65 10.27 -2.83
CA CYS A 97 6.72 9.29 -2.66
C CYS A 97 7.69 9.30 -3.87
N PRO A 98 9.00 9.49 -3.70
CA PRO A 98 9.96 9.47 -4.81
C PRO A 98 10.28 8.05 -5.29
N PHE A 99 9.86 7.02 -4.56
CA PHE A 99 10.11 5.61 -4.87
C PHE A 99 8.92 4.90 -5.52
N ILE A 100 7.88 5.64 -5.89
CA ILE A 100 6.77 5.11 -6.69
C ILE A 100 7.18 5.07 -8.16
N HIS A 101 7.00 3.93 -8.82
CA HIS A 101 7.20 3.78 -10.25
C HIS A 101 5.93 3.22 -10.90
N LYS A 102 5.39 3.92 -11.90
CA LYS A 102 4.24 3.46 -12.67
C LYS A 102 4.70 2.64 -13.86
N THR A 103 4.11 1.46 -14.04
CA THR A 103 4.29 0.63 -15.22
C THR A 103 3.33 1.05 -16.33
N GLU A 104 3.60 0.59 -17.55
CA GLU A 104 2.73 0.79 -18.72
C GLU A 104 1.32 0.19 -18.53
N GLN A 105 1.21 -0.84 -17.67
CA GLN A 105 -0.04 -1.54 -17.36
C GLN A 105 -0.84 -0.85 -16.23
N HIS A 106 -0.55 0.42 -15.92
CA HIS A 106 -1.18 1.18 -14.83
C HIS A 106 -0.99 0.57 -13.43
N LEU A 107 -0.02 -0.33 -13.28
CA LEU A 107 0.40 -0.83 -11.96
C LEU A 107 1.46 0.11 -11.38
N SER A 108 1.54 0.16 -10.06
CA SER A 108 2.56 0.92 -9.34
C SER A 108 3.45 -0.01 -8.52
N ILE A 109 4.76 0.17 -8.67
CA ILE A 109 5.80 -0.58 -7.98
C ILE A 109 6.49 0.34 -6.99
N CYS A 110 6.76 -0.17 -5.78
CA CYS A 110 7.62 0.50 -4.82
C CYS A 110 9.07 0.06 -5.06
N LEU A 111 9.93 0.99 -5.48
CA LEU A 111 11.34 0.71 -5.78
C LEU A 111 12.16 0.32 -4.55
N ILE A 112 11.60 0.50 -3.34
CA ILE A 112 12.23 0.16 -2.06
C ILE A 112 11.43 -0.87 -1.28
N ASN A 113 10.62 -1.70 -1.95
CA ASN A 113 9.66 -2.62 -1.34
C ASN A 113 10.22 -3.38 -0.11
N GLU A 114 11.42 -3.95 -0.25
CA GLU A 114 12.07 -4.76 0.79
C GLU A 114 12.36 -4.00 2.08
N THR A 115 12.67 -2.70 1.97
CA THR A 115 13.02 -1.85 3.13
C THR A 115 12.11 -0.64 3.29
N LYS A 116 10.92 -0.67 2.66
CA LYS A 116 9.95 0.42 2.78
C LYS A 116 9.63 0.68 4.26
N PRO A 117 9.41 1.94 4.66
CA PRO A 117 9.18 2.28 6.05
C PRO A 117 7.94 1.58 6.60
N GLN A 118 7.92 1.33 7.91
CA GLN A 118 6.86 0.51 8.53
C GLN A 118 5.47 1.15 8.35
N ILE A 119 5.37 2.47 8.37
CA ILE A 119 4.11 3.18 8.10
C ILE A 119 3.50 2.84 6.72
N CYS A 120 4.33 2.56 5.71
CA CYS A 120 3.88 2.11 4.40
C CYS A 120 3.45 0.63 4.37
N LYS A 121 3.94 -0.20 5.31
CA LYS A 121 3.52 -1.60 5.50
C LYS A 121 2.19 -1.67 6.24
N ASP A 122 1.98 -0.75 7.18
CA ASP A 122 0.82 -0.71 8.07
C ASP A 122 -0.45 -0.16 7.40
N TYR A 123 -0.30 0.51 6.25
CA TYR A 123 -1.44 1.03 5.51
C TYR A 123 -2.45 -0.08 5.09
N PRO A 124 -3.77 0.16 5.24
CA PRO A 124 -4.38 1.32 5.87
C PRO A 124 -4.25 1.30 7.40
N THR A 125 -3.96 2.46 7.98
CA THR A 125 -3.82 2.66 9.43
C THR A 125 -5.15 3.10 10.07
N MET A 126 -5.16 3.38 11.37
CA MET A 126 -6.36 3.84 12.08
C MET A 126 -6.83 5.22 11.61
N GLU A 127 -5.89 6.09 11.22
CA GLU A 127 -6.12 7.41 10.64
C GLU A 127 -6.94 7.33 9.34
N HIS A 128 -6.87 6.18 8.65
CA HIS A 128 -7.64 5.89 7.45
C HIS A 128 -8.93 5.10 7.73
N GLY A 129 -9.29 4.93 9.01
CA GLY A 129 -10.40 4.06 9.43
C GLY A 129 -10.24 2.62 8.96
N LYS A 130 -9.00 2.13 8.80
CA LYS A 130 -8.67 0.82 8.23
C LYS A 130 -9.26 0.58 6.82
N ARG A 131 -9.54 1.64 6.06
CA ARG A 131 -10.07 1.56 4.69
C ARG A 131 -9.05 1.99 3.65
N CYS A 132 -9.05 1.31 2.50
CA CYS A 132 -8.20 1.67 1.39
C CYS A 132 -8.77 2.87 0.61
N ILE A 133 -7.96 3.90 0.35
CA ILE A 133 -8.36 5.07 -0.46
C ILE A 133 -8.82 4.73 -1.89
N ARG A 134 -8.46 3.55 -2.41
CA ARG A 134 -8.99 3.09 -3.70
C ARG A 134 -10.51 2.93 -3.64
N GLU A 135 -11.05 2.50 -2.49
CA GLU A 135 -12.48 2.26 -2.29
C GLU A 135 -13.27 3.55 -2.10
N THR A 136 -12.66 4.59 -1.51
CA THR A 136 -13.34 5.85 -1.19
C THR A 136 -13.60 6.76 -2.39
N LYS A 137 -12.95 6.53 -3.55
CA LYS A 137 -13.14 7.35 -4.77
C LYS A 137 -14.05 6.69 -5.82
N LYS A 138 -14.70 5.55 -5.55
CA LYS A 138 -15.66 4.93 -6.49
C LYS A 138 -16.96 5.75 -6.67
N GLU A 139 -17.28 6.65 -5.74
CA GLU A 139 -18.55 7.41 -5.73
C GLU A 139 -18.58 8.65 -6.62
N LYS A 140 -17.48 9.03 -7.30
CA LYS A 140 -17.41 10.29 -8.09
C LYS A 140 -17.67 10.17 -9.59
N TYR A 141 -18.00 8.98 -10.09
CA TYR A 141 -18.26 8.73 -11.52
C TYR A 141 -19.48 7.85 -11.80
N THR A 142 -20.47 7.87 -10.91
CA THR A 142 -21.83 7.36 -11.15
C THR A 142 -22.81 8.52 -11.11
#